data_AF-A0A954ZWM9-F1
#
_entry.id   AF-A0A954ZWM9-F1
#
_cell.length_a   1.000
_cell.length_b   1.000
_cell.length_c   1.000
_cell.angle_alpha   90.00
_cell.angle_beta   90.00
_cell.angle_gamma   90.00
#
_symmetry.space_group_name_H-M   'P 1'
#
loop_
_entity.id
_entity.type
_entity.pdbx_description
1 polymer ?
#
loop_
_entity_poly.entity_id
_entity_poly.type
_entity_poly.pdbx_seq_one_letter_code
_entity_poly.pdbx_strand_id
1 'polypeptide(L)'
;MTQRRNTKQQDAIWRALEHAGRPLSVDELTTAAQKELPTLSSRSVYRAIRRWEEEQQIAPVTVPDQPPRYELASVAANHHHHFLCQSCDRMFDITGCPGGLKSLLPDGFELTSHEITLRGRCDDCVSRRRAGFTLIELLVVIAIIATLIGILLPALGGARDAARTVKCLSNMRSLELAQSLYSYDNKGKLVDAGLSHGGLGQLSNAWPILLREYSGGALITQSPVDTSTYWPIKQGGNSQDLSLQEALDLQLQGNLPANATVARWTSYGLNSYTTHSLAPSVQDTYDNINKVFNPGATVHFLMMTFGDESAAAQFAKADHVHAEGWSDGPGGSENAYKLAALEMEIGAHSGKQRTKHSSRSKSNYVFLDGHASTLTFAEVYTDPERNAFNPRVAHE
;
A
#
# COMPACT_ATOMS: atom_id res chain seq x y z
N MET A 1 -44.58 36.76 39.61
CA MET A 1 -43.58 36.27 38.63
C MET A 1 -43.45 37.29 37.53
N THR A 2 -42.27 37.88 37.37
CA THR A 2 -42.02 38.99 36.43
C THR A 2 -42.02 38.45 35.00
N GLN A 3 -43.04 38.77 34.22
CA GLN A 3 -43.17 38.36 32.82
C GLN A 3 -42.06 39.06 32.01
N ARG A 4 -40.93 38.37 31.80
CA ARG A 4 -39.83 38.89 30.99
C ARG A 4 -40.25 38.90 29.53
N ARG A 5 -40.20 40.07 28.91
CA ARG A 5 -40.51 40.28 27.49
C ARG A 5 -39.57 39.43 26.63
N ASN A 6 -40.14 38.62 25.74
CA ASN A 6 -39.39 37.83 24.78
C ASN A 6 -38.56 38.73 23.86
N THR A 7 -37.43 38.20 23.39
CA THR A 7 -36.61 38.85 22.36
C THR A 7 -37.25 38.68 20.98
N LYS A 8 -36.93 39.57 20.02
CA LYS A 8 -37.42 39.46 18.63
C LYS A 8 -37.15 38.08 18.01
N GLN A 9 -36.00 37.47 18.31
CA GLN A 9 -35.65 36.11 17.86
C GLN A 9 -36.58 35.06 18.48
N GLN A 10 -36.82 35.13 19.79
CA GLN A 10 -37.75 34.23 20.48
C GLN A 10 -39.18 34.37 19.96
N ASP A 11 -39.65 35.59 19.69
CA ASP A 11 -40.99 35.82 19.16
C ASP A 11 -41.18 35.23 17.75
N ALA A 12 -40.14 35.25 16.90
CA ALA A 12 -40.20 34.64 15.57
C ALA A 12 -40.20 33.11 15.65
N ILE A 13 -39.37 32.52 16.52
CA ILE A 13 -39.34 31.06 16.72
C ILE A 13 -40.65 30.57 17.32
N TRP A 14 -41.20 31.29 18.30
CA TRP A 14 -42.47 30.95 18.94
C TRP A 14 -43.62 30.98 17.94
N ARG A 15 -43.72 32.05 17.14
CA ARG A 15 -44.72 32.13 16.07
C ARG A 15 -44.54 31.03 15.02
N ALA A 16 -43.30 30.68 14.67
CA ALA A 16 -43.05 29.58 13.74
C ALA A 16 -43.62 28.24 14.27
N LEU A 17 -43.53 28.00 15.57
CA LEU A 17 -44.10 26.82 16.22
C LEU A 17 -45.64 26.88 16.28
N GLU A 18 -46.22 28.03 16.67
CA GLU A 18 -47.67 28.24 16.72
C GLU A 18 -48.35 28.07 15.35
N HIS A 19 -47.76 28.64 14.30
CA HIS A 19 -48.36 28.64 12.96
C HIS A 19 -48.21 27.30 12.24
N ALA A 20 -47.28 26.45 12.67
CA ALA A 20 -47.02 25.19 12.00
C ALA A 20 -48.13 24.16 12.20
N GLY A 21 -48.82 24.21 13.36
CA GLY A 21 -49.90 23.27 13.70
C GLY A 21 -49.47 21.80 13.62
N ARG A 22 -48.18 21.51 13.87
CA ARG A 22 -47.57 20.18 13.88
C ARG A 22 -46.21 20.23 14.58
N PRO A 23 -45.66 19.08 15.04
CA PRO A 23 -44.33 19.01 15.59
C PRO A 23 -43.26 19.37 14.56
N LEU A 24 -42.30 20.20 14.96
CA LEU A 24 -41.20 20.65 14.10
C LEU A 24 -39.83 20.25 14.64
N SER A 25 -38.95 19.80 13.76
CA SER A 25 -37.52 19.66 14.08
C SER A 25 -36.85 21.03 14.22
N VAL A 26 -35.64 21.06 14.79
CA VAL A 26 -34.87 22.31 14.91
C VAL A 26 -34.58 22.94 13.55
N ASP A 27 -34.31 22.13 12.52
CA ASP A 27 -34.03 22.62 11.17
C ASP A 27 -35.29 23.20 10.50
N GLU A 28 -36.45 22.57 10.71
CA GLU A 28 -37.73 23.10 10.25
C GLU A 28 -38.10 24.40 10.97
N LEU A 29 -37.91 24.48 12.29
CA LEU A 29 -38.13 25.70 13.08
C LEU A 29 -37.21 26.83 12.62
N THR A 30 -35.94 26.53 12.36
CA THR A 30 -34.97 27.52 11.88
C THR A 30 -35.42 28.06 10.52
N THR A 31 -35.76 27.17 9.59
CA THR A 31 -36.20 27.55 8.24
C THR A 31 -37.51 28.35 8.27
N ALA A 32 -38.46 27.97 9.14
CA ALA A 32 -39.73 28.66 9.28
C ALA A 32 -39.55 30.07 9.89
N ALA A 33 -38.76 30.20 10.96
CA ALA A 33 -38.51 31.49 11.62
C ALA A 33 -37.63 32.42 10.78
N GLN A 34 -36.76 31.89 9.92
CA GLN A 34 -35.95 32.67 8.97
C GLN A 34 -36.79 33.42 7.93
N LYS A 35 -38.04 33.01 7.67
CA LYS A 35 -38.96 33.78 6.81
C LYS A 35 -39.25 35.18 7.36
N GLU A 36 -39.22 35.34 8.68
CA GLU A 36 -39.40 36.63 9.35
C GLU A 36 -38.06 37.27 9.75
N LEU A 37 -37.09 36.46 10.17
CA LEU A 37 -35.76 36.91 10.58
C LEU A 37 -34.67 36.14 9.82
N PRO A 38 -34.28 36.57 8.60
CA PRO A 38 -33.30 35.85 7.77
C PRO A 38 -31.93 35.63 8.42
N THR A 39 -31.57 36.43 9.42
CA THR A 39 -30.29 36.35 10.17
C THR A 39 -30.30 35.36 11.33
N LEU A 40 -31.42 34.65 11.56
CA LEU A 40 -31.55 33.70 12.65
C LEU A 40 -30.65 32.47 12.43
N SER A 41 -29.88 32.09 13.46
CA SER A 41 -29.02 30.90 13.44
C SER A 41 -29.67 29.71 14.15
N SER A 42 -29.37 28.48 13.71
CA SER A 42 -29.84 27.25 14.38
C SER A 42 -29.42 27.20 15.86
N ARG A 43 -28.26 27.77 16.21
CA ARG A 43 -27.80 27.86 17.61
C ARG A 43 -28.74 28.70 18.48
N SER A 44 -29.31 29.77 17.93
CA SER A 44 -30.32 30.58 18.62
C SER A 44 -31.60 29.79 18.86
N VAL A 45 -32.00 28.94 17.91
CA VAL A 45 -33.17 28.06 18.03
C VAL A 45 -32.96 27.01 19.12
N TYR A 46 -31.81 26.31 19.13
CA TYR A 46 -31.47 25.36 20.20
C TYR A 46 -31.51 26.00 21.59
N ARG A 47 -31.02 27.24 21.74
CA ARG A 47 -31.06 27.97 23.02
C ARG A 47 -32.49 28.29 23.45
N ALA A 48 -33.35 28.66 22.51
CA ALA A 48 -34.76 28.95 22.79
C ALA A 48 -35.51 27.67 23.21
N ILE A 49 -35.35 26.58 22.44
CA ILE A 49 -35.95 25.27 22.73
C ILE A 49 -35.58 24.78 24.12
N ARG A 50 -34.28 24.73 24.45
CA ARG A 50 -33.81 24.25 25.75
C ARG A 50 -34.46 25.03 26.91
N ARG A 51 -34.53 26.36 26.75
CA ARG A 51 -35.16 27.22 27.74
C ARG A 51 -36.66 26.94 27.88
N TRP A 52 -37.38 26.81 26.77
CA TRP A 52 -38.82 26.57 26.81
C TRP A 52 -39.18 25.16 27.27
N GLU A 53 -38.31 24.18 27.05
CA GLU A 53 -38.44 22.84 27.60
C GLU A 53 -38.25 22.86 29.13
N GLU A 54 -37.23 23.56 29.64
CA GLU A 54 -37.03 23.81 31.08
C GLU A 54 -38.22 24.55 31.72
N GLU A 55 -38.82 25.50 30.98
CA GLU A 55 -40.02 26.26 31.38
C GLU A 55 -41.34 25.49 31.12
N GLN A 56 -41.29 24.25 30.61
CA GLN A 56 -42.46 23.42 30.24
C GLN A 56 -43.47 24.09 29.29
N GLN A 57 -42.98 24.96 28.40
CA GLN A 57 -43.79 25.64 27.39
C GLN A 57 -43.91 24.85 26.08
N ILE A 58 -42.99 23.93 25.84
CA ILE A 58 -42.96 23.02 24.69
C ILE A 58 -42.73 21.59 25.17
N ALA A 59 -43.14 20.60 24.37
CA ALA A 59 -42.91 19.19 24.63
C ALA A 59 -42.13 18.55 23.47
N PRO A 60 -41.15 17.66 23.76
CA PRO A 60 -40.48 16.89 22.73
C PRO A 60 -41.35 15.71 22.28
N VAL A 61 -41.41 15.50 20.97
CA VAL A 61 -41.97 14.31 20.32
C VAL A 61 -40.80 13.48 19.80
N THR A 62 -40.60 12.31 20.42
CA THR A 62 -39.46 11.44 20.13
C THR A 62 -39.82 10.38 19.10
N VAL A 63 -38.90 10.14 18.16
CA VAL A 63 -38.99 9.05 17.20
C VAL A 63 -37.70 8.24 17.31
N PRO A 64 -37.76 6.89 17.35
CA PRO A 64 -36.56 6.06 17.31
C PRO A 64 -35.64 6.45 16.14
N ASP A 65 -34.34 6.59 16.44
CA ASP A 65 -33.27 6.92 15.49
C ASP A 65 -33.40 8.25 14.75
N GLN A 66 -34.20 9.20 15.27
CA GLN A 66 -34.31 10.54 14.70
C GLN A 66 -34.17 11.64 15.75
N PRO A 67 -33.73 12.85 15.36
CA PRO A 67 -33.78 14.02 16.23
C PRO A 67 -35.20 14.30 16.72
N PRO A 68 -35.37 14.77 17.96
CA PRO A 68 -36.69 15.11 18.50
C PRO A 68 -37.31 16.27 17.71
N ARG A 69 -38.63 16.25 17.66
CA ARG A 69 -39.44 17.38 17.19
C ARG A 69 -40.10 18.03 18.39
N TYR A 70 -40.52 19.26 18.26
CA TYR A 70 -41.11 20.01 19.37
C TYR A 70 -42.49 20.52 18.97
N GLU A 71 -43.40 20.47 19.93
CA GLU A 71 -44.75 21.01 19.85
C GLU A 71 -45.04 21.87 21.09
N LEU A 72 -46.09 22.69 21.03
CA LEU A 72 -46.49 23.50 22.18
C LEU A 72 -47.03 22.60 23.30
N ALA A 73 -46.71 22.91 24.55
CA ALA A 73 -47.22 22.15 25.69
C ALA A 73 -48.77 22.14 25.76
N SER A 74 -49.42 23.19 25.25
CA SER A 74 -50.88 23.25 25.12
C SER A 74 -51.45 22.26 24.10
N VAL A 75 -50.68 21.90 23.07
CA VAL A 75 -51.04 20.88 22.09
C VAL A 75 -50.76 19.49 22.67
N ALA A 76 -49.58 19.30 23.28
CA ALA A 76 -49.18 18.10 24.01
C ALA A 76 -50.19 17.68 25.11
N ALA A 77 -50.84 18.65 25.75
CA ALA A 77 -51.85 18.41 26.77
C ALA A 77 -53.16 17.82 26.22
N ASN A 78 -53.45 17.99 24.93
CA ASN A 78 -54.64 17.41 24.29
C ASN A 78 -54.32 16.02 23.75
N HIS A 79 -55.28 15.10 23.83
CA HIS A 79 -55.07 13.74 23.34
C HIS A 79 -55.00 13.70 21.80
N HIS A 80 -53.80 13.45 21.27
CA HIS A 80 -53.54 13.30 19.84
C HIS A 80 -52.42 12.28 19.58
N HIS A 81 -52.26 11.88 18.33
CA HIS A 81 -51.20 10.97 17.89
C HIS A 81 -50.42 11.58 16.74
N HIS A 82 -49.27 10.99 16.39
CA HIS A 82 -48.41 11.54 15.36
C HIS A 82 -48.34 10.66 14.12
N PHE A 83 -48.25 11.28 12.94
CA PHE A 83 -47.91 10.63 11.67
C PHE A 83 -46.56 11.13 11.17
N LEU A 84 -45.66 10.21 10.84
CA LEU A 84 -44.34 10.51 10.26
C LEU A 84 -44.30 10.11 8.78
N CYS A 85 -44.02 11.10 7.92
CA CYS A 85 -43.79 10.84 6.51
C CYS A 85 -42.36 10.34 6.25
N GLN A 86 -42.21 9.10 5.79
CA GLN A 86 -40.92 8.45 5.49
C GLN A 86 -40.23 8.98 4.22
N SER A 87 -40.83 9.93 3.50
CA SER A 87 -40.23 10.52 2.28
C SER A 87 -39.72 11.94 2.45
N CYS A 88 -40.22 12.69 3.45
CA CYS A 88 -39.75 14.05 3.73
C CYS A 88 -39.44 14.29 5.21
N ASP A 89 -39.55 13.26 6.06
CA ASP A 89 -39.33 13.31 7.50
C ASP A 89 -40.16 14.36 8.25
N ARG A 90 -41.25 14.86 7.67
CA ARG A 90 -42.20 15.74 8.36
C ARG A 90 -43.15 14.93 9.24
N MET A 91 -43.42 15.46 10.42
CA MET A 91 -44.38 14.92 11.39
C MET A 91 -45.65 15.76 11.42
N PHE A 92 -46.80 15.11 11.61
CA PHE A 92 -48.14 15.69 11.57
C PHE A 92 -48.99 15.17 12.72
N ASP A 93 -49.90 16.01 13.21
CA ASP A 93 -50.86 15.60 14.24
C ASP A 93 -52.02 14.83 13.60
N ILE A 94 -52.44 13.78 14.30
CA ILE A 94 -53.63 12.98 14.01
C ILE A 94 -54.64 13.25 15.11
N THR A 95 -55.80 13.74 14.73
CA THR A 95 -56.92 13.94 15.65
C THR A 95 -57.62 12.60 15.90
N GLY A 96 -57.58 12.14 17.15
CA GLY A 96 -58.31 10.96 17.63
C GLY A 96 -57.43 9.72 17.87
N CYS A 97 -57.97 8.83 18.70
CA CYS A 97 -57.37 7.56 19.06
C CYS A 97 -58.16 6.42 18.40
N PRO A 98 -57.48 5.40 17.82
CA PRO A 98 -58.13 4.12 17.60
C PRO A 98 -58.49 3.56 18.99
N GLY A 99 -59.74 3.73 19.41
CA GLY A 99 -60.21 3.24 20.71
C GLY A 99 -60.03 1.72 20.85
N GLY A 100 -60.24 1.19 22.06
CA GLY A 100 -60.18 -0.26 22.30
C GLY A 100 -58.80 -0.82 22.61
N LEU A 101 -57.77 0.00 22.83
CA LEU A 101 -56.45 -0.47 23.26
C LEU A 101 -56.48 -1.30 24.56
N LYS A 102 -57.44 -1.01 25.45
CA LYS A 102 -57.63 -1.77 26.70
C LYS A 102 -57.91 -3.25 26.47
N SER A 103 -58.56 -3.63 25.37
CA SER A 103 -58.83 -5.05 25.08
C SER A 103 -57.63 -5.82 24.56
N LEU A 104 -56.51 -5.13 24.30
CA LEU A 104 -55.23 -5.75 23.92
C LEU A 104 -54.33 -6.03 25.13
N LEU A 105 -54.72 -5.59 26.32
CA LEU A 105 -53.96 -5.84 27.55
C LEU A 105 -54.12 -7.29 27.99
N PRO A 106 -53.03 -7.95 28.44
CA PRO A 106 -53.14 -9.22 29.15
C PRO A 106 -53.93 -9.09 30.46
N ASP A 107 -54.47 -10.20 30.96
CA ASP A 107 -55.18 -10.24 32.24
C ASP A 107 -54.28 -9.72 33.38
N GLY A 108 -54.82 -8.81 34.20
CA GLY A 108 -54.13 -8.23 35.36
C GLY A 108 -53.29 -6.97 35.07
N PHE A 109 -53.29 -6.45 33.85
CA PHE A 109 -52.56 -5.22 33.49
C PHE A 109 -53.48 -3.99 33.41
N GLU A 110 -52.95 -2.82 33.80
CA GLU A 110 -53.64 -1.53 33.73
C GLU A 110 -52.95 -0.59 32.73
N LEU A 111 -53.71 -0.01 31.81
CA LEU A 111 -53.19 0.94 30.81
C LEU A 111 -53.16 2.35 31.41
N THR A 112 -51.97 2.89 31.66
CA THR A 112 -51.78 4.24 32.22
C THR A 112 -51.53 5.31 31.15
N SER A 113 -50.88 4.95 30.05
CA SER A 113 -50.59 5.85 28.91
C SER A 113 -50.30 5.03 27.66
N HIS A 114 -50.42 5.66 26.48
CA HIS A 114 -49.99 5.07 25.21
C HIS A 114 -49.40 6.12 24.28
N GLU A 115 -48.42 5.69 23.49
CA GLU A 115 -47.78 6.49 22.45
C GLU A 115 -47.95 5.76 21.12
N ILE A 116 -48.56 6.42 20.14
CA ILE A 116 -48.80 5.86 18.80
C ILE A 116 -48.22 6.82 17.76
N THR A 117 -47.28 6.31 16.98
CA THR A 117 -46.76 7.01 15.79
C THR A 117 -47.01 6.17 14.54
N LEU A 118 -47.83 6.67 13.63
CA LEU A 118 -48.04 6.05 12.33
C LEU A 118 -46.94 6.47 11.35
N ARG A 119 -46.50 5.57 10.46
CA ARG A 119 -45.46 5.85 9.46
C ARG A 119 -46.01 5.60 8.06
N GLY A 120 -45.73 6.49 7.12
CA GLY A 120 -46.19 6.36 5.73
C GLY A 120 -45.68 7.45 4.81
N ARG A 121 -46.44 7.82 3.77
CA ARG A 121 -46.14 8.96 2.89
C ARG A 121 -47.25 10.01 2.98
N CYS A 122 -46.89 11.28 3.09
CA CYS A 122 -47.84 12.38 3.01
C CYS A 122 -48.23 12.67 1.56
N ASP A 123 -49.33 13.39 1.35
CA ASP A 123 -49.89 13.69 0.03
C ASP A 123 -48.89 14.41 -0.90
N ASP A 124 -48.15 15.39 -0.37
CA ASP A 124 -47.05 16.06 -1.08
C ASP A 124 -45.98 15.09 -1.61
N CYS A 125 -45.71 14.01 -0.88
CA CYS A 125 -44.72 13.01 -1.25
C CYS A 125 -45.28 11.91 -2.15
N VAL A 126 -46.60 11.70 -2.14
CA VAL A 126 -47.28 10.76 -3.05
C VAL A 126 -47.42 11.40 -4.44
N SER A 127 -47.73 12.69 -4.51
CA SER A 127 -47.91 13.45 -5.75
C SER A 127 -46.59 13.78 -6.47
N ARG A 128 -45.47 13.89 -5.75
CA ARG A 128 -44.14 14.03 -6.35
C ARG A 128 -43.69 12.72 -7.01
N ARG A 129 -43.82 12.63 -8.33
CA ARG A 129 -43.14 11.58 -9.11
C ARG A 129 -41.63 11.66 -8.81
N ARG A 130 -41.00 10.54 -8.46
CA ARG A 130 -39.54 10.48 -8.28
C ARG A 130 -38.90 10.93 -9.60
N ALA A 131 -38.16 12.04 -9.58
CA ALA A 131 -37.30 12.40 -10.69
C ALA A 131 -36.21 11.31 -10.77
N GLY A 132 -36.21 10.54 -11.84
CA GLY A 132 -35.09 9.65 -12.15
C GLY A 132 -33.86 10.48 -12.51
N PHE A 133 -32.67 9.91 -12.31
CA PHE A 133 -31.45 10.50 -12.85
C PHE A 133 -31.60 10.73 -14.35
N THR A 134 -31.29 11.94 -14.80
CA THR A 134 -31.19 12.25 -16.22
C THR A 134 -29.96 11.54 -16.81
N LEU A 135 -30.01 11.27 -18.11
CA LEU A 135 -28.85 10.72 -18.83
C LEU A 135 -27.61 11.60 -18.64
N ILE A 136 -27.78 12.92 -18.60
CA ILE A 136 -26.70 13.89 -18.42
C ILE A 136 -26.04 13.72 -17.05
N GLU A 137 -26.83 13.61 -15.97
CA GLU A 137 -26.28 13.44 -14.61
C GLU A 137 -25.49 12.12 -14.50
N LEU A 138 -25.98 11.04 -15.10
CA LEU A 138 -25.24 9.77 -15.13
C LEU A 138 -23.94 9.88 -15.93
N LEU A 139 -23.98 10.55 -17.09
CA LEU A 139 -22.81 10.76 -17.94
C LEU A 139 -21.72 11.59 -17.23
N VAL A 140 -22.11 12.61 -16.47
CA VAL A 140 -21.16 13.42 -15.68
C VAL A 140 -20.49 12.56 -14.60
N VAL A 141 -21.24 11.71 -13.90
CA VAL A 141 -20.68 10.85 -12.85
C VAL A 141 -19.67 9.87 -13.41
N ILE A 142 -19.98 9.18 -14.52
CA ILE A 142 -19.02 8.26 -15.13
C ILE A 142 -17.78 9.01 -15.66
N ALA A 143 -17.94 10.23 -16.17
CA ALA A 143 -16.82 11.05 -16.63
C ALA A 143 -15.88 11.46 -15.47
N ILE A 144 -16.45 11.80 -14.31
CA ILE A 144 -15.69 12.08 -13.09
C ILE A 144 -14.95 10.82 -12.63
N ILE A 145 -15.62 9.67 -12.55
CA ILE A 145 -14.99 8.40 -12.14
C ILE A 145 -13.86 8.02 -13.11
N ALA A 146 -14.09 8.11 -14.42
CA ALA A 146 -13.08 7.81 -15.42
C ALA A 146 -11.85 8.73 -15.29
N THR A 147 -12.06 10.01 -15.01
CA THR A 147 -10.99 10.98 -14.79
C THR A 147 -10.20 10.66 -13.51
N LEU A 148 -10.89 10.36 -12.41
CA LEU A 148 -10.26 9.98 -11.13
C LEU A 148 -9.42 8.70 -11.29
N ILE A 149 -9.95 7.67 -11.95
CA ILE A 149 -9.22 6.43 -12.24
C ILE A 149 -8.01 6.71 -13.15
N GLY A 150 -8.19 7.56 -14.16
CA GLY A 150 -7.12 7.96 -15.08
C GLY A 150 -5.91 8.59 -14.38
N ILE A 151 -6.13 9.32 -13.29
CA ILE A 151 -5.06 9.90 -12.46
C ILE A 151 -4.51 8.87 -11.46
N LEU A 152 -5.35 7.99 -10.92
CA LEU A 152 -4.96 7.05 -9.86
C LEU A 152 -4.07 5.90 -10.36
N LEU A 153 -4.33 5.36 -11.56
CA LEU A 153 -3.61 4.19 -12.08
C LEU A 153 -2.10 4.43 -12.29
N PRO A 154 -1.64 5.53 -12.92
CA PRO A 154 -0.20 5.82 -13.06
C PRO A 154 0.48 6.01 -11.71
N ALA A 155 -0.18 6.70 -10.77
CA ALA A 155 0.36 6.93 -9.43
C ALA A 155 0.55 5.61 -8.65
N LEU A 156 -0.41 4.70 -8.77
CA LEU A 156 -0.31 3.37 -8.16
C LEU A 156 0.80 2.52 -8.78
N GLY A 157 1.03 2.65 -10.09
CA GLY A 157 2.16 2.03 -10.78
C GLY A 157 3.50 2.47 -10.18
N GLY A 158 3.76 3.78 -10.16
CA GLY A 158 4.99 4.33 -9.58
C GLY A 158 5.19 3.98 -8.10
N ALA A 159 4.12 3.98 -7.30
CA ALA A 159 4.19 3.57 -5.90
C ALA A 159 4.57 2.09 -5.73
N ARG A 160 4.04 1.20 -6.59
CA ARG A 160 4.40 -0.23 -6.59
C ARG A 160 5.85 -0.45 -7.00
N ASP A 161 6.34 0.26 -8.01
CA ASP A 161 7.73 0.15 -8.45
C ASP A 161 8.69 0.63 -7.36
N ALA A 162 8.41 1.76 -6.72
CA ALA A 162 9.17 2.23 -5.57
C ALA A 162 9.17 1.22 -4.41
N ALA A 163 8.02 0.63 -4.09
CA ALA A 163 7.91 -0.40 -3.05
C ALA A 163 8.72 -1.66 -3.39
N ARG A 164 8.73 -2.10 -4.66
CA ARG A 164 9.56 -3.22 -5.13
C ARG A 164 11.05 -2.90 -5.04
N THR A 165 11.47 -1.67 -5.36
CA THR A 165 12.85 -1.21 -5.18
C THR A 165 13.29 -1.25 -3.73
N VAL A 166 12.48 -0.72 -2.80
CA VAL A 166 12.78 -0.74 -1.35
C VAL A 166 12.81 -2.17 -0.82
N LYS A 167 11.89 -3.04 -1.25
CA LYS A 167 11.88 -4.45 -0.86
C LYS A 167 13.12 -5.19 -1.38
N CYS A 168 13.50 -4.96 -2.64
CA CYS A 168 14.74 -5.48 -3.20
C CYS A 168 15.95 -5.06 -2.36
N LEU A 169 16.04 -3.77 -2.01
CA LEU A 169 17.13 -3.23 -1.19
C LEU A 169 17.17 -3.88 0.20
N SER A 170 16.01 -4.07 0.82
CA SER A 170 15.89 -4.75 2.12
C SER A 170 16.31 -6.22 2.06
N ASN A 171 15.96 -6.93 0.99
CA ASN A 171 16.39 -8.32 0.78
C ASN A 171 17.92 -8.40 0.72
N MET A 172 18.55 -7.54 -0.08
CA MET A 172 20.01 -7.58 -0.23
C MET A 172 20.74 -7.19 1.07
N ARG A 173 20.23 -6.22 1.85
CA ARG A 173 20.75 -5.94 3.20
C ARG A 173 20.67 -7.16 4.12
N SER A 174 19.60 -7.94 4.00
CA SER A 174 19.45 -9.17 4.80
C SER A 174 20.47 -10.23 4.38
N LEU A 175 20.84 -10.30 3.09
CA LEU A 175 21.93 -11.16 2.61
C LEU A 175 23.27 -10.73 3.19
N GLU A 176 23.57 -9.43 3.20
CA GLU A 176 24.83 -8.93 3.76
C GLU A 176 24.92 -9.09 5.27
N LEU A 177 23.80 -8.95 5.98
CA LEU A 177 23.74 -9.28 7.40
C LEU A 177 24.07 -10.77 7.63
N ALA A 178 23.49 -11.67 6.83
CA ALA A 178 23.80 -13.10 6.91
C ALA A 178 25.28 -13.38 6.59
N GLN A 179 25.85 -12.71 5.58
CA GLN A 179 27.28 -12.75 5.28
C GLN A 179 28.14 -12.26 6.45
N SER A 180 27.76 -11.16 7.10
CA SER A 180 28.50 -10.60 8.23
C SER A 180 28.56 -11.60 9.39
N LEU A 181 27.45 -12.28 9.67
CA LEU A 181 27.39 -13.35 10.67
C LEU A 181 28.23 -14.56 10.26
N TYR A 182 28.14 -14.99 9.00
CA TYR A 182 28.99 -16.06 8.47
C TYR A 182 30.48 -15.72 8.61
N SER A 183 30.87 -14.52 8.22
CA SER A 183 32.26 -14.04 8.29
C SER A 183 32.77 -14.02 9.73
N TYR A 184 31.94 -13.58 10.68
CA TYR A 184 32.26 -13.62 12.11
C TYR A 184 32.60 -15.04 12.59
N ASP A 185 31.77 -16.02 12.25
CA ASP A 185 31.97 -17.42 12.64
C ASP A 185 33.14 -18.10 11.88
N ASN A 186 33.46 -17.61 10.68
CA ASN A 186 34.42 -18.23 9.77
C ASN A 186 35.75 -17.47 9.66
N LYS A 187 36.19 -16.83 10.75
CA LYS A 187 37.49 -16.14 10.85
C LYS A 187 37.69 -15.06 9.78
N GLY A 188 36.63 -14.31 9.51
CA GLY A 188 36.61 -13.22 8.55
C GLY A 188 36.45 -13.65 7.09
N LYS A 189 36.26 -14.94 6.79
CA LYS A 189 36.07 -15.41 5.41
C LYS A 189 34.74 -14.91 4.83
N LEU A 190 34.79 -14.48 3.58
CA LEU A 190 33.59 -14.16 2.81
C LEU A 190 33.04 -15.43 2.16
N VAL A 191 31.71 -15.52 1.98
CA VAL A 191 31.12 -16.55 1.12
C VAL A 191 31.62 -16.51 -0.31
N ASP A 192 31.59 -17.68 -0.96
CA ASP A 192 32.09 -17.85 -2.32
C ASP A 192 30.96 -18.07 -3.34
N ALA A 193 31.27 -17.82 -4.60
CA ALA A 193 30.42 -18.15 -5.72
C ALA A 193 30.46 -19.66 -5.99
N GLY A 194 29.33 -20.24 -6.37
CA GLY A 194 29.16 -21.67 -6.61
C GLY A 194 28.61 -22.04 -7.98
N LEU A 195 28.17 -21.07 -8.79
CA LEU A 195 27.70 -21.31 -10.16
C LEU A 195 28.56 -20.64 -11.21
N SER A 196 29.16 -21.47 -12.06
CA SER A 196 29.88 -21.03 -13.25
C SER A 196 28.93 -21.00 -14.44
N HIS A 197 28.18 -19.91 -14.61
CA HIS A 197 27.47 -19.62 -15.88
C HIS A 197 26.47 -20.70 -16.32
N GLY A 198 25.72 -21.26 -15.37
CA GLY A 198 24.77 -22.36 -15.58
C GLY A 198 25.35 -23.77 -15.47
N GLY A 199 26.67 -23.88 -15.24
CA GLY A 199 27.34 -25.10 -14.81
C GLY A 199 27.39 -25.26 -13.29
N LEU A 200 27.63 -26.49 -12.85
CA LEU A 200 27.69 -26.87 -11.45
C LEU A 200 29.13 -26.74 -10.94
N GLY A 201 29.41 -25.70 -10.16
CA GLY A 201 30.65 -25.56 -9.39
C GLY A 201 30.61 -26.40 -8.11
N GLN A 202 31.36 -26.00 -7.08
CA GLN A 202 31.27 -26.62 -5.75
C GLN A 202 30.00 -26.17 -5.04
N LEU A 203 28.86 -26.78 -5.37
CA LEU A 203 27.55 -26.39 -4.85
C LEU A 203 27.51 -26.29 -3.32
N SER A 204 28.10 -27.24 -2.60
CA SER A 204 28.11 -27.23 -1.13
C SER A 204 28.73 -25.98 -0.50
N ASN A 205 29.57 -25.26 -1.25
CA ASN A 205 30.26 -24.06 -0.80
C ASN A 205 29.65 -22.78 -1.39
N ALA A 206 28.57 -22.89 -2.17
CA ALA A 206 27.91 -21.75 -2.77
C ALA A 206 27.25 -20.88 -1.68
N TRP A 207 27.36 -19.56 -1.82
CA TRP A 207 26.78 -18.63 -0.85
C TRP A 207 25.29 -18.84 -0.53
N PRO A 208 24.39 -19.25 -1.46
CA PRO A 208 22.99 -19.43 -1.10
C PRO A 208 22.74 -20.58 -0.13
N ILE A 209 23.68 -21.53 -0.09
CA ILE A 209 23.64 -22.68 0.81
C ILE A 209 24.26 -22.30 2.15
N LEU A 210 25.43 -21.66 2.14
CA LEU A 210 26.13 -21.23 3.35
C LEU A 210 25.32 -20.20 4.15
N LEU A 211 24.75 -19.19 3.48
CA LEU A 211 24.02 -18.12 4.18
C LEU A 211 22.65 -18.54 4.69
N ARG A 212 22.12 -19.71 4.29
CA ARG A 212 20.80 -20.17 4.73
C ARG A 212 20.73 -20.40 6.23
N GLU A 213 21.82 -20.86 6.85
CA GLU A 213 21.89 -21.06 8.30
C GLU A 213 21.88 -19.73 9.07
N TYR A 214 22.38 -18.67 8.43
CA TYR A 214 22.50 -17.33 9.00
C TYR A 214 21.29 -16.43 8.74
N SER A 215 20.40 -16.79 7.80
CA SER A 215 19.20 -16.00 7.49
C SER A 215 18.02 -16.20 8.44
N GLY A 216 18.13 -17.08 9.45
CA GLY A 216 17.06 -17.33 10.43
C GLY A 216 15.76 -17.90 9.82
N GLY A 217 15.84 -18.46 8.61
CA GLY A 217 14.70 -18.88 7.79
C GLY A 217 15.12 -19.17 6.34
N ALA A 218 14.16 -19.23 5.41
CA ALA A 218 14.46 -19.40 3.98
C ALA A 218 15.22 -18.17 3.45
N LEU A 219 16.42 -18.38 2.91
CA LEU A 219 17.24 -17.34 2.32
C LEU A 219 16.49 -16.68 1.14
N ILE A 220 16.40 -15.36 1.15
CA ILE A 220 15.70 -14.62 0.11
C ILE A 220 16.63 -14.46 -1.09
N THR A 221 16.51 -15.35 -2.06
CA THR A 221 17.33 -15.31 -3.28
C THR A 221 16.62 -14.65 -4.45
N GLN A 222 15.29 -14.50 -4.44
CA GLN A 222 14.53 -13.90 -5.53
C GLN A 222 14.11 -12.45 -5.21
N SER A 223 14.46 -11.54 -6.12
CA SER A 223 14.10 -10.13 -6.05
C SER A 223 12.70 -9.89 -6.60
N PRO A 224 11.90 -8.98 -6.00
CA PRO A 224 10.57 -8.63 -6.50
C PRO A 224 10.58 -7.85 -7.83
N VAL A 225 11.76 -7.42 -8.31
CA VAL A 225 11.93 -6.76 -9.61
C VAL A 225 12.50 -7.68 -10.68
N ASP A 226 12.86 -8.92 -10.33
CA ASP A 226 13.44 -9.87 -11.28
C ASP A 226 12.36 -10.46 -12.18
N THR A 227 12.50 -10.25 -13.50
CA THR A 227 11.59 -10.74 -14.54
C THR A 227 12.23 -11.82 -15.41
N SER A 228 13.33 -12.41 -14.96
CA SER A 228 14.09 -13.41 -15.73
C SER A 228 13.24 -14.61 -16.08
N THR A 229 13.37 -15.09 -17.32
CA THR A 229 12.69 -16.33 -17.76
C THR A 229 13.48 -17.60 -17.40
N TYR A 230 14.70 -17.46 -16.86
CA TYR A 230 15.59 -18.58 -16.52
C TYR A 230 15.27 -19.24 -15.17
N TRP A 231 14.29 -18.72 -14.42
CA TRP A 231 13.77 -19.38 -13.23
C TRP A 231 13.10 -20.73 -13.58
N PRO A 232 13.07 -21.71 -12.65
CA PRO A 232 12.25 -22.90 -12.79
C PRO A 232 10.79 -22.56 -13.04
N ILE A 233 10.06 -23.44 -13.75
CA ILE A 233 8.62 -23.29 -13.99
C ILE A 233 7.83 -23.12 -12.68
N LYS A 234 8.21 -23.85 -11.63
CA LYS A 234 7.59 -23.75 -10.30
C LYS A 234 7.78 -22.38 -9.62
N GLN A 235 8.74 -21.58 -10.08
CA GLN A 235 9.07 -20.25 -9.58
C GLN A 235 8.68 -19.13 -10.57
N GLY A 236 7.88 -19.45 -11.59
CA GLY A 236 7.33 -18.50 -12.54
C GLY A 236 8.21 -18.20 -13.76
N GLY A 237 9.30 -18.95 -13.97
CA GLY A 237 10.09 -18.89 -15.20
C GLY A 237 9.71 -19.98 -16.21
N ASN A 238 10.59 -20.17 -17.19
CA ASN A 238 10.40 -21.12 -18.31
C ASN A 238 11.49 -22.21 -18.34
N SER A 239 12.43 -22.21 -17.39
CA SER A 239 13.54 -23.16 -17.41
C SER A 239 13.10 -24.57 -17.03
N GLN A 240 13.52 -25.54 -17.84
CA GLN A 240 13.40 -26.99 -17.56
C GLN A 240 14.68 -27.57 -16.95
N ASP A 241 15.70 -26.74 -16.75
CA ASP A 241 16.94 -27.12 -16.06
C ASP A 241 16.63 -27.47 -14.59
N LEU A 242 17.55 -28.18 -13.93
CA LEU A 242 17.38 -28.58 -12.53
C LEU A 242 17.27 -27.34 -11.62
N SER A 243 16.35 -27.38 -10.66
CA SER A 243 16.38 -26.42 -9.56
C SER A 243 17.59 -26.68 -8.65
N LEU A 244 17.96 -25.68 -7.84
CA LEU A 244 19.04 -25.81 -6.86
C LEU A 244 18.87 -27.03 -5.94
N GLN A 245 17.66 -27.22 -5.42
CA GLN A 245 17.38 -28.32 -4.50
C GLN A 245 17.49 -29.68 -5.19
N GLU A 246 16.95 -29.80 -6.41
CA GLU A 246 17.05 -31.04 -7.20
C GLU A 246 18.52 -31.38 -7.53
N ALA A 247 19.33 -30.37 -7.89
CA ALA A 247 20.75 -30.56 -8.15
C ALA A 247 21.53 -31.00 -6.90
N LEU A 248 21.25 -30.39 -5.73
CA LEU A 248 21.86 -30.80 -4.46
C LEU A 248 21.47 -32.23 -4.07
N ASP A 249 20.20 -32.58 -4.17
CA ASP A 249 19.71 -33.90 -3.81
C ASP A 249 20.37 -34.98 -4.69
N LEU A 250 20.50 -34.72 -6.00
CA LEU A 250 21.21 -35.61 -6.93
C LEU A 250 22.70 -35.68 -6.64
N GLN A 251 23.34 -34.56 -6.26
CA GLN A 251 24.75 -34.54 -5.89
C GLN A 251 25.02 -35.37 -4.62
N LEU A 252 24.20 -35.20 -3.59
CA LEU A 252 24.31 -35.96 -2.33
C LEU A 252 24.13 -37.47 -2.55
N GLN A 253 23.32 -37.85 -3.53
CA GLN A 253 23.11 -39.24 -3.92
C GLN A 253 24.19 -39.79 -4.87
N GLY A 254 25.14 -38.96 -5.32
CA GLY A 254 26.15 -39.35 -6.31
C GLY A 254 25.60 -39.57 -7.73
N ASN A 255 24.39 -39.08 -8.01
CA ASN A 255 23.64 -39.31 -9.26
C ASN A 255 23.52 -38.05 -10.13
N LEU A 256 24.29 -36.99 -9.85
CA LEU A 256 24.26 -35.77 -10.63
C LEU A 256 24.89 -36.01 -12.02
N PRO A 257 24.14 -35.80 -13.12
CA PRO A 257 24.69 -35.97 -14.47
C PRO A 257 25.88 -35.03 -14.71
N ALA A 258 26.94 -35.52 -15.37
CA ALA A 258 28.15 -34.74 -15.63
C ALA A 258 27.90 -33.44 -16.44
N ASN A 259 26.86 -33.43 -17.28
CA ASN A 259 26.45 -32.28 -18.10
C ASN A 259 25.15 -31.64 -17.58
N ALA A 260 24.82 -31.83 -16.30
CA ALA A 260 23.62 -31.23 -15.73
C ALA A 260 23.72 -29.70 -15.75
N THR A 261 22.68 -29.06 -16.24
CA THR A 261 22.47 -27.63 -16.18
C THR A 261 21.51 -27.30 -15.06
N VAL A 262 21.74 -26.17 -14.40
CA VAL A 262 20.84 -25.63 -13.38
C VAL A 262 20.12 -24.40 -13.87
N ALA A 263 18.86 -24.28 -13.47
CA ALA A 263 18.07 -23.08 -13.67
C ALA A 263 18.60 -21.94 -12.78
N ARG A 264 18.16 -20.71 -13.06
CA ARG A 264 18.44 -19.57 -12.18
C ARG A 264 17.90 -19.86 -10.78
N TRP A 265 18.71 -19.58 -9.77
CA TRP A 265 18.40 -19.84 -8.38
C TRP A 265 18.49 -18.60 -7.47
N THR A 266 18.99 -17.49 -8.02
CA THR A 266 19.17 -16.20 -7.33
C THR A 266 19.03 -15.05 -8.31
N SER A 267 18.41 -13.97 -7.85
CA SER A 267 18.44 -12.64 -8.47
C SER A 267 19.70 -11.85 -8.15
N TYR A 268 20.38 -12.24 -7.08
CA TYR A 268 21.51 -11.52 -6.51
C TYR A 268 22.80 -12.27 -6.77
N GLY A 269 23.91 -11.57 -6.98
CA GLY A 269 25.20 -12.18 -7.22
C GLY A 269 26.31 -11.51 -6.46
N LEU A 270 27.46 -12.16 -6.44
CA LEU A 270 28.67 -11.71 -5.80
C LEU A 270 29.55 -10.91 -6.77
N ASN A 271 30.28 -9.98 -6.20
CA ASN A 271 31.43 -9.35 -6.81
C ASN A 271 32.60 -10.35 -6.94
N SER A 272 33.11 -10.58 -8.15
CA SER A 272 34.25 -11.49 -8.42
C SER A 272 35.47 -11.23 -7.55
N TYR A 273 35.83 -9.98 -7.25
CA TYR A 273 37.01 -9.67 -6.44
C TYR A 273 36.93 -10.23 -5.01
N THR A 274 35.72 -10.47 -4.50
CA THR A 274 35.45 -11.03 -3.17
C THR A 274 35.28 -12.56 -3.17
N THR A 275 35.33 -13.19 -4.35
CA THR A 275 35.21 -14.64 -4.52
C THR A 275 36.58 -15.29 -4.66
N HIS A 276 36.72 -16.53 -4.18
CA HIS A 276 37.98 -17.28 -4.23
C HIS A 276 38.03 -18.24 -5.42
N SER A 277 36.92 -18.95 -5.70
CA SER A 277 36.94 -20.09 -6.61
C SER A 277 36.68 -19.74 -8.07
N LEU A 278 36.07 -18.59 -8.36
CA LEU A 278 35.54 -18.26 -9.70
C LEU A 278 35.99 -16.89 -10.23
N ALA A 279 37.09 -16.35 -9.70
CA ALA A 279 37.75 -15.15 -10.23
C ALA A 279 38.99 -15.54 -11.07
N PRO A 280 38.85 -15.94 -12.34
CA PRO A 280 39.94 -16.55 -13.12
C PRO A 280 41.13 -15.64 -13.42
N SER A 281 41.00 -14.32 -13.26
CA SER A 281 42.01 -13.31 -13.63
C SER A 281 42.53 -12.46 -12.47
N VAL A 282 42.02 -12.64 -11.25
CA VAL A 282 42.44 -11.85 -10.07
C VAL A 282 43.56 -12.59 -9.34
N GLN A 283 44.79 -12.04 -9.35
CA GLN A 283 45.95 -12.64 -8.66
C GLN A 283 45.82 -12.62 -7.13
N ASP A 284 45.15 -11.60 -6.57
CA ASP A 284 44.91 -11.44 -5.14
C ASP A 284 43.40 -11.45 -4.85
N THR A 285 42.85 -12.58 -4.44
CA THR A 285 41.43 -12.67 -4.05
C THR A 285 41.21 -12.04 -2.68
N TYR A 286 40.18 -11.19 -2.58
CA TYR A 286 39.75 -10.54 -1.33
C TYR A 286 38.66 -11.37 -0.64
N ASP A 287 38.92 -12.67 -0.50
CA ASP A 287 38.04 -13.68 0.09
C ASP A 287 37.91 -13.61 1.63
N ASN A 288 38.53 -12.60 2.25
CA ASN A 288 38.50 -12.39 3.69
C ASN A 288 38.36 -10.90 3.98
N ILE A 289 37.44 -10.53 4.86
CA ILE A 289 37.15 -9.14 5.22
C ILE A 289 38.38 -8.39 5.70
N ASN A 290 39.34 -9.08 6.34
CA ASN A 290 40.59 -8.47 6.82
C ASN A 290 41.56 -8.10 5.69
N LYS A 291 41.34 -8.58 4.46
CA LYS A 291 42.10 -8.16 3.26
C LYS A 291 41.51 -6.90 2.61
N VAL A 292 40.28 -6.52 2.97
CA VAL A 292 39.55 -5.39 2.38
C VAL A 292 39.85 -4.12 3.16
N PHE A 293 40.47 -3.14 2.50
CA PHE A 293 40.86 -1.90 3.14
C PHE A 293 39.66 -1.01 3.49
N ASN A 294 38.69 -0.90 2.57
CA ASN A 294 37.51 -0.06 2.76
C ASN A 294 36.22 -0.86 2.49
N PRO A 295 35.68 -1.58 3.50
CA PRO A 295 34.44 -2.34 3.35
C PRO A 295 33.24 -1.47 2.96
N GLY A 296 33.18 -0.22 3.44
CA GLY A 296 32.11 0.72 3.10
C GLY A 296 32.14 1.19 1.64
N ALA A 297 33.31 1.25 1.00
CA ALA A 297 33.39 1.60 -0.42
C ALA A 297 33.31 0.38 -1.36
N THR A 298 33.36 -0.84 -0.82
CA THR A 298 33.45 -2.08 -1.62
C THR A 298 32.09 -2.74 -1.81
N VAL A 299 31.62 -2.81 -3.06
CA VAL A 299 30.42 -3.56 -3.43
C VAL A 299 30.65 -5.05 -3.22
N HIS A 300 29.71 -5.72 -2.57
CA HIS A 300 29.73 -7.17 -2.33
C HIS A 300 28.60 -7.87 -3.09
N PHE A 301 27.35 -7.50 -2.81
CA PHE A 301 26.18 -8.03 -3.53
C PHE A 301 25.63 -7.03 -4.54
N LEU A 302 25.15 -7.57 -5.66
CA LEU A 302 24.56 -6.85 -6.77
C LEU A 302 23.38 -7.63 -7.38
N MET A 303 22.64 -7.01 -8.29
CA MET A 303 21.58 -7.66 -9.06
C MET A 303 22.13 -8.35 -10.31
N MET A 304 22.01 -9.66 -10.43
CA MET A 304 22.39 -10.40 -11.63
C MET A 304 21.47 -10.09 -12.80
N THR A 305 21.99 -10.11 -14.02
CA THR A 305 21.20 -9.86 -15.25
C THR A 305 19.95 -10.72 -15.31
N PHE A 306 18.87 -10.19 -15.87
CA PHE A 306 17.64 -10.96 -16.12
C PHE A 306 17.75 -11.86 -17.36
N GLY A 307 18.79 -11.67 -18.19
CA GLY A 307 19.04 -12.48 -19.37
C GLY A 307 18.15 -12.13 -20.57
N ASP A 308 17.76 -10.86 -20.69
CA ASP A 308 16.88 -10.36 -21.77
C ASP A 308 17.46 -10.51 -23.18
N GLU A 309 18.74 -10.84 -23.31
CA GLU A 309 19.43 -11.15 -24.56
C GLU A 309 20.17 -12.49 -24.47
N SER A 310 20.33 -13.16 -25.62
CA SER A 310 21.02 -14.47 -25.69
C SER A 310 22.45 -14.43 -25.16
N ALA A 311 23.17 -13.32 -25.34
CA ALA A 311 24.52 -13.15 -24.82
C ALA A 311 24.58 -13.04 -23.28
N ALA A 312 23.50 -12.61 -22.64
CA ALA A 312 23.39 -12.51 -21.18
C ALA A 312 22.85 -13.80 -20.53
N ALA A 313 22.42 -14.78 -21.33
CA ALA A 313 21.79 -16.01 -20.86
C ALA A 313 22.66 -16.82 -19.88
N GLN A 314 23.97 -16.79 -20.07
CA GLN A 314 24.93 -17.51 -19.23
C GLN A 314 25.01 -16.90 -17.81
N PHE A 315 25.10 -15.58 -17.72
CA PHE A 315 25.12 -14.86 -16.44
C PHE A 315 23.76 -14.82 -15.76
N ALA A 316 22.65 -14.92 -16.51
CA ALA A 316 21.33 -15.07 -15.92
C ALA A 316 21.20 -16.35 -15.07
N LYS A 317 22.09 -17.33 -15.29
CA LYS A 317 22.21 -18.57 -14.51
C LYS A 317 23.49 -18.63 -13.66
N ALA A 318 24.22 -17.53 -13.54
CA ALA A 318 25.37 -17.41 -12.65
C ALA A 318 24.96 -16.78 -11.32
N ASP A 319 25.91 -16.74 -10.38
CA ASP A 319 25.77 -16.13 -9.06
C ASP A 319 26.88 -15.12 -8.76
N HIS A 320 27.62 -14.71 -9.79
CA HIS A 320 28.68 -13.71 -9.73
C HIS A 320 28.87 -13.01 -11.09
N VAL A 321 29.53 -11.88 -11.06
CA VAL A 321 29.98 -11.11 -12.23
C VAL A 321 31.49 -11.19 -12.37
N HIS A 322 32.03 -10.72 -13.50
CA HIS A 322 33.44 -10.52 -13.78
C HIS A 322 33.75 -9.04 -13.96
N ALA A 323 33.60 -8.26 -12.89
CA ALA A 323 33.81 -6.81 -12.90
C ALA A 323 35.23 -6.40 -13.30
N GLU A 324 36.19 -7.29 -13.17
CA GLU A 324 37.58 -7.15 -13.62
C GLU A 324 37.73 -7.08 -15.14
N GLY A 325 36.81 -7.65 -15.90
CA GLY A 325 36.85 -7.68 -17.37
C GLY A 325 36.00 -6.62 -18.07
N TRP A 326 35.24 -5.80 -17.33
CA TRP A 326 34.28 -4.89 -17.96
C TRP A 326 34.92 -3.82 -18.85
N SER A 327 36.20 -3.49 -18.65
CA SER A 327 36.93 -2.53 -19.50
C SER A 327 37.74 -3.17 -20.63
N ASP A 328 37.69 -4.50 -20.79
CA ASP A 328 38.44 -5.21 -21.83
C ASP A 328 37.74 -5.21 -23.20
N GLY A 329 36.49 -4.74 -23.23
CA GLY A 329 35.67 -4.70 -24.44
C GLY A 329 36.00 -3.55 -25.41
N PRO A 330 35.42 -3.58 -26.63
CA PRO A 330 35.57 -2.50 -27.60
C PRO A 330 35.12 -1.13 -27.06
N GLY A 331 36.05 -0.18 -27.02
CA GLY A 331 35.85 1.16 -26.46
C GLY A 331 36.24 1.29 -24.98
N GLY A 332 36.88 0.27 -24.40
CA GLY A 332 37.52 0.34 -23.08
C GLY A 332 36.56 0.74 -21.96
N SER A 333 37.08 1.47 -20.98
CA SER A 333 36.33 1.94 -19.81
C SER A 333 35.10 2.78 -20.16
N GLU A 334 35.13 3.57 -21.23
CA GLU A 334 34.00 4.41 -21.66
C GLU A 334 32.74 3.57 -21.96
N ASN A 335 32.93 2.33 -22.40
CA ASN A 335 31.87 1.39 -22.75
C ASN A 335 31.70 0.25 -21.74
N ALA A 336 32.28 0.34 -20.55
CA ALA A 336 32.23 -0.75 -19.56
C ALA A 336 30.80 -1.18 -19.19
N TYR A 337 29.84 -0.23 -19.23
CA TYR A 337 28.42 -0.50 -19.03
C TYR A 337 27.83 -1.53 -20.01
N LYS A 338 28.44 -1.74 -21.19
CA LYS A 338 27.96 -2.71 -22.18
C LYS A 338 28.24 -4.14 -21.72
N LEU A 339 29.46 -4.40 -21.27
CA LEU A 339 29.84 -5.71 -20.72
C LEU A 339 29.17 -5.93 -19.38
N ALA A 340 29.17 -4.93 -18.48
CA ALA A 340 28.47 -5.02 -17.20
C ALA A 340 26.98 -5.38 -17.37
N ALA A 341 26.30 -4.81 -18.36
CA ALA A 341 24.89 -5.13 -18.65
C ALA A 341 24.65 -6.54 -19.22
N LEU A 342 25.69 -7.28 -19.61
CA LEU A 342 25.57 -8.70 -19.95
C LEU A 342 25.60 -9.58 -18.71
N GLU A 343 26.17 -9.09 -17.61
CA GLU A 343 26.44 -9.88 -16.41
C GLU A 343 25.49 -9.51 -15.27
N MET A 344 25.21 -8.22 -15.12
CA MET A 344 24.39 -7.66 -14.08
C MET A 344 23.26 -6.77 -14.60
N GLU A 345 22.21 -6.65 -13.80
CA GLU A 345 21.07 -5.80 -14.10
C GLU A 345 21.35 -4.36 -13.67
N ILE A 346 22.14 -3.61 -14.47
CA ILE A 346 22.51 -2.21 -14.18
C ILE A 346 21.31 -1.25 -14.16
N GLY A 347 20.17 -1.64 -14.74
CA GLY A 347 18.96 -0.84 -14.86
C GLY A 347 17.75 -1.37 -14.07
N ALA A 348 17.96 -2.23 -13.07
CA ALA A 348 16.89 -2.94 -12.37
C ALA A 348 15.79 -2.02 -11.78
N HIS A 349 16.12 -0.77 -11.45
CA HIS A 349 15.19 0.17 -10.82
C HIS A 349 14.90 1.41 -11.66
N SER A 350 15.80 1.80 -12.57
CA SER A 350 15.52 2.84 -13.57
C SER A 350 16.60 2.87 -14.66
N GLY A 351 16.26 3.42 -15.83
CA GLY A 351 17.19 3.59 -16.95
C GLY A 351 17.17 2.43 -17.93
N LYS A 352 17.76 2.65 -19.10
CA LYS A 352 17.87 1.64 -20.17
C LYS A 352 19.26 1.06 -20.19
N GLN A 353 19.37 -0.25 -20.36
CA GLN A 353 20.65 -0.93 -20.49
C GLN A 353 21.19 -0.89 -21.91
N ARG A 354 22.52 -1.10 -22.06
CA ARG A 354 23.22 -1.23 -23.35
C ARG A 354 23.00 -0.06 -24.34
N THR A 355 22.72 1.14 -23.82
CA THR A 355 22.64 2.40 -24.56
C THR A 355 23.77 3.33 -24.15
N LYS A 356 24.05 4.37 -24.95
CA LYS A 356 25.02 5.43 -24.59
C LYS A 356 24.72 6.18 -23.28
N HIS A 357 23.55 5.95 -22.68
CA HIS A 357 23.13 6.56 -21.41
C HIS A 357 23.08 5.56 -20.26
N SER A 358 23.51 4.31 -20.49
CA SER A 358 23.37 3.24 -19.51
C SER A 358 24.20 3.44 -18.25
N SER A 359 25.24 4.26 -18.31
CA SER A 359 25.99 4.71 -17.13
C SER A 359 25.12 5.44 -16.09
N ARG A 360 23.96 6.00 -16.48
CA ARG A 360 22.99 6.64 -15.57
C ARG A 360 21.86 5.70 -15.12
N SER A 361 21.87 4.45 -15.55
CA SER A 361 20.87 3.47 -15.10
C SER A 361 21.16 3.10 -13.65
N LYS A 362 20.09 2.83 -12.89
CA LYS A 362 20.17 2.56 -11.46
C LYS A 362 19.85 1.11 -11.13
N SER A 363 20.66 0.56 -10.25
CA SER A 363 20.46 -0.74 -9.63
C SER A 363 20.73 -0.64 -8.12
N ASN A 364 20.41 -1.71 -7.40
CA ASN A 364 20.74 -1.82 -5.98
C ASN A 364 22.10 -2.49 -5.83
N TYR A 365 22.89 -1.93 -4.92
CA TYR A 365 24.20 -2.43 -4.54
C TYR A 365 24.25 -2.52 -3.02
N VAL A 366 24.92 -3.55 -2.51
CA VAL A 366 25.24 -3.70 -1.09
C VAL A 366 26.73 -3.75 -0.92
N PHE A 367 27.21 -3.09 0.12
CA PHE A 367 28.62 -2.94 0.44
C PHE A 367 28.98 -3.83 1.64
N LEU A 368 30.27 -4.16 1.77
CA LEU A 368 30.77 -5.10 2.79
C LEU A 368 30.57 -4.64 4.24
N ASP A 369 30.21 -3.38 4.48
CA ASP A 369 29.86 -2.86 5.80
C ASP A 369 28.37 -3.07 6.18
N GLY A 370 27.57 -3.65 5.28
CA GLY A 370 26.14 -3.88 5.50
C GLY A 370 25.21 -2.82 4.90
N HIS A 371 25.72 -1.68 4.46
CA HIS A 371 24.85 -0.66 3.88
C HIS A 371 24.46 -1.01 2.44
N ALA A 372 23.28 -0.55 2.02
CA ALA A 372 22.80 -0.75 0.66
C ALA A 372 22.20 0.51 0.10
N SER A 373 22.45 0.77 -1.19
CA SER A 373 22.04 1.98 -1.88
C SER A 373 21.58 1.69 -3.30
N THR A 374 20.62 2.47 -3.79
CA THR A 374 20.24 2.50 -5.21
C THR A 374 21.10 3.54 -5.92
N LEU A 375 22.11 3.09 -6.66
CA LEU A 375 23.11 3.94 -7.30
C LEU A 375 23.08 3.79 -8.82
N THR A 376 23.58 4.79 -9.53
CA THR A 376 23.85 4.68 -10.96
C THR A 376 25.10 3.84 -11.20
N PHE A 377 25.19 3.21 -12.38
CA PHE A 377 26.40 2.47 -12.76
C PHE A 377 27.66 3.34 -12.70
N ALA A 378 27.59 4.61 -13.13
CA ALA A 378 28.72 5.54 -13.07
C ALA A 378 29.20 5.88 -11.65
N GLU A 379 28.33 5.76 -10.64
CA GLU A 379 28.70 5.98 -9.24
C GLU A 379 29.52 4.81 -8.67
N VAL A 380 29.32 3.58 -9.19
CA VAL A 380 30.02 2.38 -8.72
C VAL A 380 31.17 1.93 -9.63
N TYR A 381 31.15 2.32 -10.91
CA TYR A 381 32.16 1.94 -11.88
C TYR A 381 32.32 3.03 -12.96
N THR A 382 33.51 3.58 -13.08
CA THR A 382 33.89 4.46 -14.21
C THR A 382 34.96 3.81 -15.07
N ASP A 383 35.99 3.28 -14.43
CA ASP A 383 37.16 2.66 -15.05
C ASP A 383 37.86 1.75 -14.02
N PRO A 384 38.87 0.96 -14.40
CA PRO A 384 39.54 0.03 -13.48
C PRO A 384 40.17 0.67 -12.23
N GLU A 385 40.49 1.96 -12.25
CA GLU A 385 41.07 2.70 -11.11
C GLU A 385 40.00 3.42 -10.28
N ARG A 386 38.81 3.65 -10.83
CA ARG A 386 37.63 4.15 -10.11
C ARG A 386 36.50 3.13 -10.17
N ASN A 387 36.65 2.10 -9.33
CA ASN A 387 35.84 0.89 -9.32
C ASN A 387 35.51 0.44 -7.89
N ALA A 388 34.25 0.57 -7.49
CA ALA A 388 33.76 0.13 -6.18
C ALA A 388 33.73 -1.41 -6.03
N PHE A 389 33.92 -2.17 -7.09
CA PHE A 389 34.03 -3.63 -7.04
C PHE A 389 35.45 -4.09 -6.70
N ASN A 390 36.49 -3.29 -6.94
CA ASN A 390 37.86 -3.72 -6.67
C ASN A 390 38.33 -3.17 -5.31
N PRO A 391 38.51 -4.01 -4.27
CA PRO A 391 38.88 -3.56 -2.93
C PRO A 391 40.21 -2.80 -2.85
N ARG A 392 41.08 -2.92 -3.87
CA ARG A 392 42.35 -2.18 -3.97
C ARG A 392 42.13 -0.69 -4.23
N VAL A 393 41.10 -0.36 -5.00
CA VAL A 393 40.86 1.00 -5.54
C VAL A 393 39.48 1.56 -5.14
N ALA A 394 38.68 0.78 -4.42
CA ALA A 394 37.44 1.23 -3.81
C ALA A 394 37.74 2.23 -2.68
N HIS A 395 37.63 3.52 -2.99
CA HIS A 395 37.77 4.64 -2.06
C HIS A 395 36.61 5.62 -2.25
N GLU A 396 36.24 6.32 -1.18
CA GLU A 396 35.09 7.26 -1.12
C GLU A 396 35.16 8.40 -2.15
#